data_AF-F7NKM4-F1
#
_entry.id   AF-F7NKM4-F1
#
_cell.length_a   1.000
_cell.length_b   1.000
_cell.length_c   1.000
_cell.angle_alpha   90.00
_cell.angle_beta   90.00
_cell.angle_gamma   90.00
#
_symmetry.space_group_name_H-M   'P 1'
#
loop_
_entity.id
_entity.type
_entity.pdbx_description
1 polymer ?
#
loop_
_entity_poly.entity_id
_entity_poly.type
_entity_poly.pdbx_seq_one_letter_code
_entity_poly.pdbx_strand_id
1 'polypeptide(L)'
;MDGHLTREEQKEIKKRLNNQYQQLEKLVNEWDPIGLIRGGAPKDEYDCLTAQLLALLHEGKNAEELMKFIITELDEHFGYGLSNIREDCHDKFLKKCSDVSVKIVDWWGNNSDDQGNVNQK
;
A
#
# COMPACT_ATOMS: atom_id res chain seq x y z
N MET A 1 3.77 -16.26 12.09
CA MET A 1 3.81 -16.50 10.64
C MET A 1 3.83 -15.13 10.03
N ASP A 2 5.02 -14.72 9.60
CA ASP A 2 5.33 -13.37 9.14
C ASP A 2 4.58 -13.15 7.81
N GLY A 3 3.53 -12.34 7.85
CA GLY A 3 2.68 -12.06 6.69
C GLY A 3 3.31 -11.07 5.70
N HIS A 4 4.60 -10.78 5.87
CA HIS A 4 5.36 -9.90 4.98
C HIS A 4 5.97 -10.69 3.85
N LEU A 5 5.87 -10.14 2.65
CA LEU A 5 6.61 -10.66 1.51
C LEU A 5 8.10 -10.61 1.81
N THR A 6 8.77 -11.72 1.54
CA THR A 6 10.23 -11.74 1.60
C THR A 6 10.81 -10.74 0.60
N ARG A 7 12.05 -10.29 0.85
CA ARG A 7 12.76 -9.37 -0.07
C ARG A 7 12.86 -9.93 -1.50
N GLU A 8 12.85 -11.25 -1.65
CA GLU A 8 12.86 -11.92 -2.94
C GLU A 8 11.49 -11.81 -3.64
N GLU A 9 10.40 -12.07 -2.92
CA GLU A 9 9.04 -11.93 -3.44
C GLU A 9 8.71 -10.48 -3.82
N GLN A 10 9.13 -9.50 -3.01
CA GLN A 10 8.97 -8.08 -3.33
C GLN A 10 9.66 -7.73 -4.66
N LYS A 11 10.87 -8.26 -4.89
CA LYS A 11 11.59 -8.07 -6.16
C LYS A 11 10.89 -8.76 -7.32
N GLU A 12 10.37 -9.95 -7.14
CA GLU A 12 9.63 -10.67 -8.18
C GLU A 12 8.35 -9.93 -8.58
N ILE A 13 7.58 -9.47 -7.60
CA ILE A 13 6.34 -8.71 -7.81
C ILE A 13 6.66 -7.36 -8.48
N LYS A 14 7.65 -6.63 -7.99
CA LYS A 14 8.12 -5.38 -8.61
C LYS A 14 8.56 -5.60 -10.05
N LYS A 15 9.21 -6.73 -10.36
CA LYS A 15 9.63 -7.05 -11.73
C LYS A 15 8.45 -7.44 -12.63
N ARG A 16 7.52 -8.27 -12.14
CA ARG A 16 6.36 -8.75 -12.90
C ARG A 16 5.34 -7.65 -13.16
N LEU A 17 5.07 -6.83 -12.14
CA LEU A 17 4.10 -5.76 -12.14
C LEU A 17 4.78 -4.39 -12.16
N ASN A 18 5.93 -4.25 -12.83
CA ASN A 18 6.75 -3.04 -12.79
C ASN A 18 5.98 -1.77 -13.16
N ASN A 19 5.09 -1.84 -14.15
CA ASN A 19 4.30 -0.69 -14.57
C ASN A 19 3.25 -0.30 -13.51
N GLN A 20 2.53 -1.28 -12.97
CA GLN A 20 1.57 -1.07 -11.90
C GLN A 20 2.26 -0.59 -10.62
N TYR A 21 3.43 -1.17 -10.30
CA TYR A 21 4.27 -0.78 -9.19
C TYR A 21 4.66 0.69 -9.29
N GLN A 22 5.18 1.15 -10.43
CA GLN A 22 5.56 2.55 -10.63
C GLN A 22 4.38 3.54 -10.52
N GLN A 23 3.18 3.10 -10.88
CA GLN A 23 1.97 3.91 -10.74
C GLN A 23 1.47 3.95 -9.29
N LEU A 24 1.46 2.80 -8.62
CA LEU A 24 1.11 2.68 -7.21
C LEU A 24 2.10 3.43 -6.32
N GLU A 25 3.40 3.32 -6.60
CA GLU A 25 4.48 4.05 -5.93
C GLU A 25 4.21 5.56 -5.98
N LYS A 26 3.78 6.08 -7.14
CA LYS A 26 3.40 7.50 -7.26
C LYS A 26 2.19 7.85 -6.41
N LEU A 27 1.13 7.02 -6.44
CA LEU A 27 -0.07 7.25 -5.62
C LEU A 27 0.25 7.28 -4.12
N VAL A 28 1.09 6.36 -3.65
CA VAL A 28 1.53 6.28 -2.24
C VAL A 28 2.43 7.46 -1.88
N ASN A 29 3.38 7.83 -2.75
CA ASN A 29 4.23 9.01 -2.56
C ASN A 29 3.45 10.32 -2.56
N GLU A 30 2.42 10.45 -3.40
CA GLU A 30 1.53 11.62 -3.42
C GLU A 30 0.64 11.69 -2.18
N TRP A 31 0.21 10.53 -1.66
CA TRP A 31 -0.56 10.44 -0.42
C TRP A 31 0.28 10.88 0.79
N ASP A 32 1.56 10.47 0.82
CA ASP A 32 2.55 10.81 1.84
C ASP A 32 2.00 10.75 3.28
N PRO A 33 1.57 9.57 3.75
CA PRO A 33 0.76 9.41 4.97
C PRO A 33 1.41 10.01 6.22
N ILE A 34 2.73 9.88 6.27
CA ILE A 34 3.57 10.26 7.40
C ILE A 34 4.46 11.46 7.08
N GLY A 35 4.31 12.06 5.90
CA GLY A 35 5.06 13.25 5.55
C GLY A 35 6.52 13.00 5.17
N LEU A 36 6.95 11.77 4.89
CA LEU A 36 8.35 11.47 4.57
C LEU A 36 8.82 12.19 3.32
N ILE A 37 8.02 12.18 2.24
CA ILE A 37 8.39 12.79 0.96
C ILE A 37 8.42 14.30 1.09
N ARG A 38 7.40 14.88 1.74
CA ARG A 38 7.39 16.30 2.07
C ARG A 38 8.52 16.68 3.04
N GLY A 39 8.96 15.75 3.87
CA GLY A 39 10.09 15.88 4.77
C GLY A 39 11.46 15.79 4.09
N GLY A 40 11.51 15.51 2.78
CA GLY A 40 12.74 15.38 2.00
C GLY A 40 13.36 13.97 2.01
N ALA A 41 12.63 12.97 2.51
CA ALA A 41 13.04 11.58 2.43
C ALA A 41 12.96 11.06 0.98
N PRO A 42 13.75 10.04 0.61
CA PRO A 42 13.69 9.47 -0.71
C PRO A 42 12.34 8.78 -0.98
N LYS A 43 11.93 8.75 -2.24
CA LYS A 43 10.69 8.07 -2.69
C LYS A 43 10.70 6.54 -2.52
N ASP A 44 11.88 5.96 -2.30
CA ASP A 44 12.07 4.53 -2.04
C ASP A 44 11.67 4.13 -0.61
N GLU A 45 11.39 5.07 0.29
CA GLU A 45 10.98 4.75 1.67
C GLU A 45 9.67 3.94 1.71
N TYR A 46 8.78 4.17 0.75
CA TYR A 46 7.53 3.41 0.62
C TYR A 46 7.65 2.20 -0.33
N ASP A 47 8.86 1.79 -0.75
CA ASP A 47 9.06 0.67 -1.68
C ASP A 47 8.50 -0.64 -1.12
N CYS A 48 8.81 -0.92 0.16
CA CYS A 48 8.33 -2.10 0.89
C CYS A 48 6.80 -2.11 1.01
N LEU A 49 6.21 -0.97 1.40
CA LEU A 49 4.76 -0.82 1.50
C LEU A 49 4.09 -1.01 0.13
N THR A 50 4.63 -0.38 -0.91
CA THR A 50 4.10 -0.44 -2.27
C THR A 50 4.13 -1.86 -2.83
N ALA A 51 5.23 -2.60 -2.65
CA ALA A 51 5.35 -3.98 -3.11
C ALA A 51 4.33 -4.90 -2.41
N GLN A 52 4.12 -4.72 -1.10
CA GLN A 52 3.16 -5.49 -0.34
C GLN A 52 1.71 -5.17 -0.71
N LEU A 53 1.37 -3.90 -0.87
CA LEU A 53 0.05 -3.49 -1.36
C LEU A 53 -0.24 -4.09 -2.74
N LEU A 54 0.75 -4.09 -3.63
CA LEU A 54 0.60 -4.64 -4.97
C LEU A 54 0.34 -6.15 -4.95
N ALA A 55 0.98 -6.89 -4.05
CA ALA A 55 0.72 -8.31 -3.86
C ALA A 55 -0.70 -8.56 -3.35
N LEU A 56 -1.15 -7.80 -2.36
CA LEU A 56 -2.50 -7.90 -1.80
C LEU A 56 -3.57 -7.62 -2.86
N LEU A 57 -3.35 -6.61 -3.71
CA LEU A 57 -4.24 -6.33 -4.84
C LEU A 57 -4.27 -7.48 -5.85
N HIS A 58 -3.12 -8.07 -6.14
CA HIS A 58 -3.01 -9.24 -7.02
C HIS A 58 -3.70 -10.48 -6.42
N GLU A 59 -3.72 -10.62 -5.09
CA GLU A 59 -4.50 -11.64 -4.39
C GLU A 59 -6.02 -11.35 -4.34
N GLY A 60 -6.47 -10.20 -4.88
CA GLY A 60 -7.88 -9.81 -4.88
C GLY A 60 -8.39 -9.30 -3.52
N LYS A 61 -7.49 -8.73 -2.69
CA LYS A 61 -7.88 -8.15 -1.40
C LYS A 61 -8.70 -6.87 -1.60
N ASN A 62 -9.66 -6.69 -0.69
CA ASN A 62 -10.56 -5.53 -0.69
C ASN A 62 -9.96 -4.35 0.08
N ALA A 63 -10.55 -3.17 -0.09
CA ALA A 63 -10.05 -1.93 0.53
C ALA A 63 -9.94 -2.01 2.07
N GLU A 64 -10.85 -2.73 2.74
CA GLU A 64 -10.79 -2.92 4.19
C GLU A 64 -9.55 -3.70 4.64
N GLU A 65 -9.17 -4.73 3.88
CA GLU A 65 -7.99 -5.55 4.18
C GLU A 65 -6.71 -4.76 3.90
N LEU A 66 -6.68 -3.98 2.81
CA LEU A 66 -5.60 -3.05 2.54
C LEU A 66 -5.45 -2.01 3.64
N MET A 67 -6.56 -1.46 4.14
CA MET A 67 -6.55 -0.46 5.20
C MET A 67 -5.93 -1.02 6.48
N LYS A 68 -6.36 -2.22 6.91
CA LYS A 68 -5.78 -2.88 8.08
C LYS A 68 -4.28 -3.10 7.90
N PHE A 69 -3.89 -3.61 6.74
CA PHE A 69 -2.49 -3.84 6.41
C PHE A 69 -1.66 -2.56 6.47
N ILE A 70 -2.12 -1.46 5.84
CA ILE A 70 -1.44 -0.16 5.89
C ILE A 70 -1.29 0.33 7.31
N ILE A 71 -2.33 0.21 8.15
CA ILE A 71 -2.26 0.66 9.55
C ILE A 71 -1.20 -0.12 10.31
N THR A 72 -1.16 -1.44 10.14
CA THR A 72 -0.14 -2.31 10.75
C THR A 72 1.25 -1.96 10.25
N GLU A 73 1.46 -1.81 8.94
CA GLU A 73 2.76 -1.44 8.37
C GLU A 73 3.25 -0.08 8.88
N LEU A 74 2.35 0.90 8.93
CA LEU A 74 2.70 2.22 9.43
C LEU A 74 3.09 2.16 10.92
N ASP A 75 2.43 1.35 11.73
CA ASP A 75 2.79 1.17 13.15
C ASP A 75 4.11 0.38 13.31
N GLU A 76 4.26 -0.77 12.65
CA GLU A 76 5.40 -1.68 12.84
C GLU A 76 6.67 -1.22 12.13
N HIS A 77 6.58 -0.73 10.89
CA HIS A 77 7.76 -0.31 10.11
C HIS A 77 8.11 1.15 10.31
N PHE A 78 7.11 2.02 10.39
CA PHE A 78 7.34 3.47 10.49
C PHE A 78 7.18 4.03 11.91
N GLY A 79 6.71 3.21 12.86
CA GLY A 79 6.40 3.68 14.21
C GLY A 79 5.28 4.71 14.23
N TYR A 80 4.45 4.77 13.20
CA TYR A 80 3.38 5.75 13.01
C TYR A 80 2.03 5.06 12.89
N GLY A 81 1.51 4.58 14.00
CA GLY A 81 0.15 4.04 14.09
C GLY A 81 -0.62 4.65 15.25
N LEU A 82 -1.79 4.06 15.54
CA LEU A 82 -2.70 4.50 16.60
C LEU A 82 -1.98 4.64 17.96
N SER A 83 -0.95 3.83 18.20
CA SER A 83 -0.11 3.85 19.40
C SER A 83 0.75 5.11 19.52
N ASN A 84 1.11 5.75 18.40
CA ASN A 84 2.07 6.86 18.37
C ASN A 84 1.45 8.21 17.97
N ILE A 85 0.21 8.21 17.47
CA ILE A 85 -0.54 9.45 17.17
C ILE A 85 -1.50 9.81 18.30
N ARG A 86 -1.80 11.11 18.45
CA ARG A 86 -2.78 11.59 19.42
C ARG A 86 -4.17 10.97 19.18
N GLU A 87 -4.88 10.63 20.25
CA GLU A 87 -6.24 10.06 20.21
C GLU A 87 -7.22 10.90 19.37
N ASP A 88 -7.16 12.23 19.47
CA ASP A 88 -7.99 13.14 18.65
C ASP A 88 -7.73 13.05 17.13
N CYS A 89 -6.59 12.47 16.74
CA CYS A 89 -6.21 12.25 15.36
C CYS A 89 -6.51 10.83 14.87
N HIS A 90 -6.94 9.91 15.74
CA HIS A 90 -7.20 8.50 15.39
C HIS A 90 -8.25 8.40 14.29
N ASP A 91 -9.38 9.08 14.44
CA ASP A 91 -10.46 9.09 13.44
C ASP A 91 -9.96 9.63 12.08
N LYS A 92 -9.20 10.73 12.10
CA LYS A 92 -8.63 11.33 10.89
C LYS A 92 -7.63 10.40 10.22
N PHE A 93 -6.81 9.70 10.99
CA PHE A 93 -5.84 8.74 10.50
C PHE A 93 -6.53 7.53 9.87
N LEU A 94 -7.48 6.91 10.57
CA LEU A 94 -8.28 5.81 10.05
C LEU A 94 -9.02 6.21 8.76
N LYS A 95 -9.60 7.40 8.74
CA LYS A 95 -10.27 7.94 7.54
C LYS A 95 -9.29 8.11 6.37
N LYS A 96 -8.08 8.61 6.60
CA LYS A 96 -7.05 8.72 5.57
C LYS A 96 -6.64 7.34 5.03
N CYS A 97 -6.41 6.37 5.90
CA CYS A 97 -6.07 5.00 5.50
C CYS A 97 -7.21 4.37 4.69
N SER A 98 -8.46 4.55 5.12
CA SER A 98 -9.63 4.08 4.38
C SER A 98 -9.74 4.70 2.97
N ASP A 99 -9.61 6.03 2.88
CA ASP A 99 -9.72 6.78 1.62
C ASP A 99 -8.66 6.32 0.60
N VAL A 100 -7.41 6.18 1.05
CA VAL A 100 -6.33 5.70 0.16
C VAL A 100 -6.54 4.24 -0.23
N SER A 101 -7.01 3.37 0.67
CA SER A 101 -7.25 1.96 0.32
C SER A 101 -8.36 1.83 -0.72
N VAL A 102 -9.45 2.60 -0.59
CA VAL A 102 -10.51 2.65 -1.60
C VAL A 102 -9.95 3.17 -2.92
N LYS A 103 -9.17 4.26 -2.89
CA LYS A 103 -8.57 4.84 -4.09
C LYS A 103 -7.61 3.87 -4.79
N ILE A 104 -6.82 3.11 -4.04
CA ILE A 104 -5.88 2.12 -4.57
C ILE A 104 -6.64 0.95 -5.21
N VAL A 105 -7.67 0.42 -4.56
CA VAL A 105 -8.49 -0.68 -5.10
C VAL A 105 -9.27 -0.24 -6.33
N ASP A 106 -9.85 0.95 -6.30
CA ASP A 106 -10.53 1.55 -7.46
C ASP A 106 -9.54 1.77 -8.62
N TRP A 107 -8.37 2.35 -8.34
CA TRP A 107 -7.31 2.50 -9.33
C TRP A 107 -6.89 1.14 -9.91
N TRP A 108 -6.73 0.11 -9.08
CA TRP A 108 -6.40 -1.24 -9.51
C TRP A 108 -7.47 -1.80 -10.42
N GLY A 109 -8.75 -1.71 -10.06
CA GLY A 109 -9.87 -2.17 -10.91
C GLY A 109 -9.92 -1.46 -12.27
N ASN A 110 -9.63 -0.16 -12.31
CA ASN A 110 -9.59 0.62 -13.55
C ASN A 110 -8.33 0.37 -14.40
N ASN A 111 -7.22 -0.08 -13.79
CA ASN A 111 -5.94 -0.34 -14.47
C ASN A 111 -5.67 -1.83 -14.71
N SER A 112 -6.53 -2.71 -14.23
CA SER A 112 -6.46 -4.16 -14.39
C SER A 112 -7.06 -4.68 -15.71
N ASP A 113 -7.68 -3.81 -16.52
CA ASP A 113 -8.28 -4.16 -17.82
C ASP A 113 -7.25 -4.71 -18.84
N ASP A 114 -5.95 -4.47 -18.62
CA ASP A 114 -4.84 -4.97 -19.47
C ASP A 114 -4.05 -6.14 -18.85
N GLN A 115 -4.65 -6.90 -17.92
CA GLN A 115 -4.09 -8.18 -17.46
C GLN A 115 -5.16 -9.26 -17.64
N GLY A 116 -5.13 -9.90 -18.81
CA GLY A 116 -6.16 -10.84 -19.25
C GLY A 116 -6.56 -11.86 -18.19
N ASN A 117 -7.88 -11.93 -17.97
CA ASN A 117 -8.65 -13.15 -17.71
C ASN A 117 -7.86 -14.33 -17.12
N VAL A 118 -7.57 -14.28 -15.82
CA VAL A 118 -7.37 -15.49 -15.02
C VAL A 118 -8.58 -15.65 -14.10
N ASN A 119 -9.70 -16.03 -14.73
CA ASN A 119 -10.71 -16.83 -14.06
C ASN A 119 -10.01 -18.05 -13.45
N GLN A 120 -9.83 -18.05 -12.13
CA GLN A 120 -9.52 -19.25 -11.39
C GLN A 120 -10.70 -20.23 -11.54
N LYS A 121 -10.34 -21.44 -11.97
CA LYS A 121 -11.19 -22.59 -12.32
C LYS A 121 -11.73 -23.32 -11.10
#